data_AF-A0AAE5QVV8-F1
#
_entry.id   AF-A0AAE5QVV8-F1
#
_cell.length_a   1.000
_cell.length_b   1.000
_cell.length_c   1.000
_cell.angle_alpha   90.00
_cell.angle_beta   90.00
_cell.angle_gamma   90.00
#
_symmetry.space_group_name_H-M   'P 1'
#
loop_
_entity.id
_entity.type
_entity.pdbx_description
1 polymer ?
#
loop_
_entity_poly.entity_id
_entity_poly.type
_entity_poly.pdbx_seq_one_letter_code
_entity_poly.pdbx_strand_id
1 'polypeptide(L)' 'MKVVEYQKLLGVMYREDYQNDPLIAKTLIESGWAVKRLLENKTISPFDEYEKVQELIMNETKWRQPDGTYRRT' A
#
# COMPACT_ATOMS: atom_id res chain seq x y z
N MET A 1 -14.52 -4.02 -2.55
CA MET A 1 -13.31 -4.68 -3.09
C MET A 1 -12.52 -5.21 -1.91
N LYS A 2 -12.07 -6.46 -1.95
CA LYS A 2 -11.27 -7.05 -0.90
C LYS A 2 -9.83 -6.56 -0.95
N VAL A 3 -9.13 -6.55 0.19
CA VAL A 3 -7.70 -6.20 0.26
C VAL A 3 -6.86 -7.00 -0.73
N VAL A 4 -7.15 -8.29 -0.93
CA VAL A 4 -6.45 -9.13 -1.91
C VAL A 4 -6.67 -8.68 -3.36
N GLU A 5 -7.85 -8.16 -3.69
CA GLU A 5 -8.17 -7.62 -5.01
C GLU A 5 -7.47 -6.28 -5.23
N TYR A 6 -7.44 -5.44 -4.19
CA TYR A 6 -6.69 -4.17 -4.20
C TYR A 6 -5.19 -4.40 -4.43
N GLN A 7 -4.60 -5.38 -3.74
CA GLN A 7 -3.18 -5.71 -3.93
C GLN A 7 -2.87 -6.15 -5.37
N LYS A 8 -3.78 -6.92 -5.99
CA LYS A 8 -3.66 -7.30 -7.41
C LYS A 8 -3.76 -6.07 -8.31
N LEU A 9 -4.72 -5.18 -8.06
CA LEU A 9 -4.92 -3.96 -8.82
C LEU A 9 -3.68 -3.07 -8.80
N LEU A 10 -3.06 -2.85 -7.64
CA LEU A 10 -1.80 -2.10 -7.53
C LEU A 10 -0.70 -2.64 -8.44
N GLY A 11 -0.57 -3.98 -8.49
CA GLY A 11 0.40 -4.63 -9.36
C GLY A 11 0.08 -4.48 -10.84
N VAL A 12 -1.20 -4.54 -11.22
CA VAL A 12 -1.66 -4.31 -12.60
C VAL A 12 -1.35 -2.88 -13.03
N MET A 13 -1.81 -1.89 -12.26
CA MET A 13 -1.58 -0.47 -12.53
C MET A 13 -0.09 -0.15 -12.66
N TYR A 14 0.76 -0.74 -11.82
CA TYR A 14 2.20 -0.55 -11.92
C TYR A 14 2.76 -1.09 -13.24
N ARG A 15 2.42 -2.32 -13.61
CA ARG A 15 3.03 -2.98 -14.79
C ARG A 15 2.49 -2.47 -16.12
N GLU A 16 1.20 -2.15 -16.17
CA GLU A 16 0.50 -1.87 -17.43
C GLU A 16 0.49 -0.37 -17.75
N ASP A 17 0.22 0.48 -16.76
CA ASP A 17 -0.05 1.90 -17.00
C ASP A 17 1.09 2.81 -16.53
N TYR A 18 1.67 2.55 -15.36
CA TYR A 18 2.45 3.55 -14.63
C TYR A 18 3.92 3.21 -14.38
N GLN A 19 4.45 2.11 -14.93
CA GLN A 19 5.86 1.72 -14.73
C GLN A 19 6.86 2.81 -15.13
N ASN A 20 6.50 3.64 -16.12
CA ASN A 20 7.35 4.70 -16.66
C ASN A 20 7.04 6.09 -16.09
N ASP A 21 6.07 6.20 -15.16
CA ASP A 21 5.80 7.42 -14.40
C ASP A 21 6.43 7.25 -13.00
N PRO A 22 7.61 7.85 -12.73
CA PRO A 22 8.33 7.61 -11.47
C PRO A 22 7.54 8.02 -10.23
N LEU A 23 6.67 9.02 -10.33
CA LEU A 23 5.89 9.52 -9.20
C LEU A 23 4.74 8.55 -8.87
N ILE A 24 4.00 8.12 -9.89
CA ILE A 24 2.87 7.20 -9.70
C ILE A 24 3.40 5.80 -9.36
N ALA A 25 4.44 5.33 -10.04
CA ALA A 25 5.13 4.07 -9.75
C ALA A 25 5.53 3.95 -8.28
N LYS A 26 6.16 4.99 -7.73
CA LYS A 26 6.57 5.04 -6.32
C LYS A 26 5.36 4.93 -5.39
N THR A 27 4.29 5.67 -5.67
CA THR A 27 3.06 5.63 -4.87
C THR A 27 2.43 4.24 -4.85
N LEU A 28 2.38 3.55 -5.99
CA LEU A 28 1.84 2.20 -6.10
C LEU A 28 2.68 1.17 -5.33
N ILE A 29 4.01 1.25 -5.43
CA ILE A 29 4.94 0.38 -4.70
C ILE A 29 4.79 0.57 -3.19
N GLU A 30 4.79 1.82 -2.71
CA GLU A 30 4.65 2.12 -1.27
C GLU A 30 3.30 1.63 -0.74
N SER A 31 2.23 1.77 -1.52
CA SER A 31 0.89 1.23 -1.18
C SER A 31 0.90 -0.30 -1.09
N GLY A 32 1.58 -0.98 -2.02
CA GLY A 32 1.74 -2.44 -1.99
C GLY A 32 2.54 -2.93 -0.78
N TRP A 33 3.59 -2.20 -0.39
CA TRP A 33 4.37 -2.50 0.81
C TRP A 33 3.59 -2.26 2.10
N ALA A 34 2.81 -1.19 2.18
CA ALA A 34 1.93 -0.92 3.32
C ALA A 34 0.93 -2.06 3.54
N VAL A 35 0.23 -2.49 2.49
CA VAL A 35 -0.67 -3.64 2.54
C VAL A 35 0.06 -4.89 3.01
N LYS A 36 1.24 -5.18 2.46
CA LYS A 36 2.04 -6.35 2.86
C LYS A 36 2.38 -6.34 4.35
N ARG A 37 2.87 -5.22 4.89
CA ARG A 37 3.22 -5.10 6.33
C ARG A 37 2.00 -5.28 7.24
N LEU A 38 0.87 -4.69 6.88
CA LEU A 38 -0.39 -4.81 7.63
C LEU A 38 -0.97 -6.23 7.60
N LEU A 39 -0.72 -6.99 6.54
CA LEU A 39 -1.09 -8.41 6.46
C LEU A 39 -0.14 -9.26 7.31
N GLU A 40 1.17 -9.03 7.22
CA GLU A 40 2.20 -9.77 7.97
C GLU A 40 2.04 -9.59 9.49
N ASN A 41 1.71 -8.38 9.94
CA ASN A 41 1.47 -8.09 11.37
C ASN A 41 0.03 -8.41 11.83
N LYS A 42 -0.82 -8.95 10.94
CA LYS A 42 -2.22 -9.31 11.21
C LYS A 42 -3.13 -8.14 11.63
N THR A 43 -2.77 -6.90 11.28
CA THR A 43 -3.62 -5.72 11.52
C THR A 43 -4.82 -5.70 10.57
N ILE A 44 -4.64 -6.21 9.36
CA ILE A 44 -5.72 -6.41 8.38
C ILE A 44 -5.71 -7.85 7.87
N SER A 45 -6.82 -8.26 7.26
CA SER A 45 -7.03 -9.55 6.61
C SER A 45 -7.12 -9.37 5.08
N PRO A 46 -6.67 -10.36 4.27
CA PRO A 46 -6.88 -10.35 2.83
C PRO A 46 -8.35 -10.23 2.42
N PHE A 47 -9.26 -10.67 3.30
CA PHE A 47 -10.71 -10.71 3.08
C PHE A 47 -11.45 -9.46 3.60
N ASP A 48 -10.75 -8.52 4.22
CA ASP A 48 -11.34 -7.27 4.65
C ASP A 48 -11.78 -6.44 3.44
N GLU A 49 -12.85 -5.66 3.63
CA GLU A 49 -13.21 -4.63 2.65
C GLU A 49 -12.16 -3.52 2.66
N TYR A 50 -11.57 -3.25 1.50
CA TYR A 50 -10.57 -2.20 1.32
C TYR A 50 -11.07 -0.86 1.89
N GLU A 51 -12.32 -0.49 1.61
CA GLU A 51 -12.90 0.79 2.07
C GLU A 51 -12.88 0.95 3.60
N LYS A 52 -12.93 -0.15 4.35
CA LYS A 52 -12.89 -0.14 5.82
C LYS A 52 -11.48 0.03 6.38
N VAL A 53 -10.46 -0.33 5.61
CA VAL A 53 -9.05 -0.34 6.05
C VAL A 53 -8.16 0.62 5.25
N GLN A 54 -8.73 1.34 4.28
CA GLN A 54 -7.99 2.26 3.41
C GLN A 54 -7.21 3.32 4.20
N GLU A 55 -7.77 3.83 5.29
CA GLU A 55 -7.09 4.84 6.12
C GLU A 55 -5.88 4.24 6.83
N LEU A 56 -5.97 2.99 7.31
CA LEU A 56 -4.84 2.28 7.90
C LEU A 56 -3.74 2.07 6.87
N ILE A 57 -4.09 1.66 5.65
CA ILE A 57 -3.15 1.51 4.53
C ILE A 57 -2.50 2.86 4.21
N MET A 58 -3.27 3.95 4.08
CA MET A 58 -2.75 5.29 3.79
C MET A 58 -1.88 5.87 4.92
N ASN A 59 -2.10 5.45 6.17
CA ASN A 59 -1.24 5.84 7.27
C ASN A 59 0.06 5.01 7.29
N GLU A 60 -0.03 3.73 6.92
CA GLU A 60 1.11 2.83 6.80
C GLU A 60 1.99 3.17 5.59
N THR A 61 1.45 3.75 4.50
CA THR A 61 2.28 4.28 3.39
C THR A 61 3.11 5.48 3.82
N LYS A 62 2.64 6.26 4.79
CA LYS A 62 3.39 7.36 5.42
C LYS A 62 4.40 6.85 6.44
N TRP A 63 4.99 5.67 6.22
CA TRP A 63 5.73 4.92 7.23
C TRP A 63 6.74 5.78 7.98
N ARG A 64 6.65 5.71 9.31
CA ARG A 64 7.56 6.39 10.23
C ARG A 64 8.73 5.47 10.54
N GLN A 65 9.94 6.03 10.52
CA GLN A 65 11.09 5.38 11.11
C GLN A 65 10.84 5.10 12.61
N PRO A 66 11.61 4.20 13.25
CA PRO A 66 11.49 3.94 14.69
C PRO A 66 11.59 5.21 15.57
N ASP A 67 12.20 6.27 15.06
CA ASP A 67 12.33 7.59 15.70
C ASP A 67 11.11 8.52 15.49
N GLY A 68 10.05 8.04 14.82
CA GLY A 68 8.83 8.79 14.55
C GLY A 68 8.89 9.72 13.34
N THR A 69 10.00 9.78 12.60
CA THR A 69 10.14 10.66 11.43
C THR A 69 9.62 9.99 10.16
N TYR A 70 8.99 10.78 9.28
CA TYR A 70 8.62 10.31 7.94
C TYR A 70 9.87 10.05 7.10
N ARG A 71 9.86 9.00 6.27
CA ARG A 71 10.84 8.88 5.18
C ARG A 71 10.74 10.13 4.29
N ARG A 72 11.75 11.00 4.35
CA ARG A 72 11.96 12.04 3.34
C ARG A 72 12.35 11.32 2.04
N THR A 73 11.48 11.42 1.05
CA THR A 73 11.69 10.91 -0.31
C THR A 73 12.85 11.60 -1.00
#